data_AF-A0A4U7DAD8-F1
#
_entry.id   AF-A0A4U7DAD8-F1
#
_cell.length_a   1.000
_cell.length_b   1.000
_cell.length_c   1.000
_cell.angle_alpha   90.00
_cell.angle_beta   90.00
_cell.angle_gamma   90.00
#
_symmetry.space_group_name_H-M   'P 1'
#
loop_
_entity.id
_entity.type
_entity.pdbx_description
1 polymer ?
#
loop_
_entity_poly.entity_id
_entity_poly.type
_entity_poly.pdbx_seq_one_letter_code
_entity_poly.pdbx_strand_id
1 'polypeptide(L)' 'APETFADATDLIYVAESDVMGGMGPALHPFSDQAEAQSFIDTHGGQMFGYEAIDRTLIEGIRQSGN' A
#
# COMPACT_ATOMS: atom_id res chain seq x y z
N ALA A 1 12.13 15.19 8.33
CA ALA A 1 13.43 15.44 7.67
C ALA A 1 13.27 15.04 6.20
N PRO A 2 14.08 15.55 5.26
CA PRO A 2 14.06 15.10 3.86
C PRO A 2 14.18 13.56 3.71
N GLU A 3 14.74 12.88 4.71
CA GLU A 3 14.84 11.42 4.83
C GLU A 3 13.51 10.63 4.81
N THR A 4 12.35 11.28 4.94
CA THR A 4 11.03 10.62 4.85
C THR A 4 10.48 10.61 3.41
N PHE A 5 11.04 11.43 2.52
CA PHE A 5 10.64 11.45 1.12
C PHE A 5 11.48 10.46 0.33
N ALA A 6 10.83 9.68 -0.52
CA ALA A 6 11.48 8.75 -1.44
C ALA A 6 10.78 8.79 -2.79
N ASP A 7 11.46 8.31 -3.84
CA ASP A 7 10.85 8.14 -5.15
C ASP A 7 9.72 7.11 -5.05
N ALA A 8 8.55 7.45 -5.57
CA ALA A 8 7.39 6.56 -5.58
C ALA A 8 7.68 5.23 -6.29
N THR A 9 8.57 5.23 -7.30
CA THR A 9 8.93 4.00 -8.02
C THR A 9 9.70 3.01 -7.15
N ASP A 10 10.30 3.48 -6.07
CA ASP A 10 11.14 2.69 -5.16
C ASP A 10 10.39 2.30 -3.87
N LEU A 11 9.11 2.66 -3.75
CA LEU A 11 8.29 2.37 -2.57
C LEU A 11 7.66 0.97 -2.62
N ILE A 12 7.36 0.48 -1.42
CA ILE A 12 6.52 -0.69 -1.18
C ILE A 12 5.12 -0.20 -0.87
N TYR A 13 4.11 -0.78 -1.50
CA TYR A 13 2.72 -0.41 -1.31
C TYR A 13 1.97 -1.56 -0.65
N VAL A 14 1.32 -1.30 0.48
CA VAL A 14 0.40 -2.27 1.09
C VAL A 14 -1.03 -1.93 0.71
N ALA A 15 -1.73 -2.90 0.11
CA ALA A 15 -3.15 -2.80 -0.23
C ALA A 15 -3.95 -3.87 0.52
N GLU A 16 -5.29 -3.76 0.47
CA GLU A 16 -6.22 -4.74 1.04
C GLU A 16 -6.05 -4.98 2.55
N SER A 17 -5.48 -4.01 3.25
CA SER A 17 -5.49 -3.96 4.71
C SER A 17 -6.86 -3.49 5.23
N ASP A 18 -7.09 -3.67 6.53
CA ASP A 18 -8.28 -3.15 7.20
C ASP A 18 -8.25 -1.61 7.42
N VAL A 19 -7.11 -0.97 7.13
CA VAL A 19 -6.94 0.49 7.20
C VAL A 19 -7.48 1.14 5.94
N MET A 20 -8.43 2.05 6.11
CA MET A 20 -9.04 2.80 5.01
C MET A 20 -8.44 4.20 4.91
N GLY A 21 -8.25 4.67 3.68
CA GLY A 21 -8.03 6.09 3.41
C GLY A 21 -9.33 6.90 3.55
N GLY A 22 -9.22 8.22 3.43
CA GLY A 22 -10.39 9.11 3.52
C GLY A 22 -11.48 8.87 2.45
N MET A 23 -11.16 8.09 1.42
CA MET A 23 -12.05 7.75 0.31
C MET A 23 -12.32 6.24 0.18
N GLY A 24 -12.05 5.45 1.22
CA GLY A 24 -12.18 3.99 1.22
C GLY A 24 -10.83 3.26 1.05
N PRO A 25 -10.80 2.08 0.42
CA PRO A 25 -9.58 1.29 0.26
C PRO A 25 -8.43 2.09 -0.35
N ALA A 26 -7.22 1.87 0.16
CA ALA A 26 -6.05 2.67 -0.19
C ALA A 26 -4.79 1.83 -0.40
N LEU A 27 -3.83 2.42 -1.11
CA LEU A 27 -2.44 1.96 -1.21
C LEU A 27 -1.62 2.72 -0.17
N HIS A 28 -1.03 2.01 0.80
CA HIS A 28 -0.22 2.60 1.86
C HIS A 28 1.26 2.48 1.49
N PRO A 29 1.95 3.59 1.16
CA PRO A 29 3.35 3.55 0.77
C PRO A 29 4.30 3.47 1.97
N PHE A 30 5.37 2.67 1.83
CA PHE A 30 6.46 2.52 2.77
C PHE A 30 7.80 2.55 2.04
N SER A 31 8.77 3.27 2.59
CA SER A 31 10.16 3.27 2.12
C SER A 31 11.00 2.16 2.75
N ASP A 32 10.51 1.54 3.82
CA ASP A 32 11.17 0.48 4.57
C ASP A 32 10.31 -0.79 4.58
N GLN A 33 10.92 -1.92 4.23
CA GLN A 33 10.21 -3.19 4.12
C GLN A 33 9.80 -3.76 5.48
N ALA A 34 10.58 -3.52 6.55
CA ALA A 34 10.24 -3.99 7.88
C ALA A 34 9.04 -3.19 8.45
N GLU A 35 8.94 -1.90 8.14
CA GLU A 35 7.75 -1.10 8.47
C GLU A 35 6.51 -1.59 7.72
N ALA A 36 6.62 -1.89 6.42
CA ALA A 36 5.53 -2.48 5.65
C ALA A 36 5.09 -3.84 6.22
N GLN A 37 6.04 -4.69 6.63
CA GLN A 37 5.74 -5.98 7.23
C GLN A 37 5.04 -5.83 8.58
N SER A 38 5.53 -4.93 9.44
CA SER A 38 4.90 -4.64 10.73
C SER A 38 3.48 -4.11 10.56
N PHE A 39 3.22 -3.33 9.52
CA PHE A 39 1.88 -2.87 9.17
C PHE A 39 0.99 -4.05 8.79
N ILE A 40 1.45 -4.96 7.93
CA ILE A 40 0.70 -6.17 7.53
C ILE A 40 0.42 -7.08 8.73
N ASP A 41 1.38 -7.27 9.62
CA ASP A 41 1.19 -8.12 10.81
C ASP A 41 0.07 -7.58 11.73
N THR A 42 -0.17 -6.26 11.69
CA THR A 42 -1.18 -5.58 12.50
C THR A 42 -2.53 -5.44 11.78
N HIS A 43 -2.49 -5.14 10.48
CA HIS A 43 -3.64 -4.66 9.70
C HIS A 43 -4.02 -5.57 8.52
N GLY A 44 -3.28 -6.66 8.31
CA GLY A 44 -3.39 -7.49 7.13
C GLY A 44 -2.96 -6.78 5.85
N GLY A 45 -3.37 -7.35 4.72
CA GLY A 45 -3.07 -6.83 3.38
C GLY A 45 -1.90 -7.54 2.69
N GLN A 46 -1.52 -7.01 1.53
CA GLN A 46 -0.51 -7.58 0.64
C GLN A 46 0.46 -6.49 0.14
N MET A 47 1.74 -6.84 0.02
CA MET A 47 2.77 -5.93 -0.53
C MET A 47 2.80 -5.98 -2.05
N PHE A 48 2.94 -4.81 -2.66
CA PHE A 48 3.12 -4.59 -4.09
C PHE A 48 4.29 -3.63 -4.31
N GLY A 49 5.10 -3.88 -5.34
CA GLY A 49 6.03 -2.88 -5.86
C GLY A 49 5.32 -1.93 -6.82
N TYR A 50 5.93 -0.78 -7.11
CA TYR A 50 5.36 0.23 -8.01
C TYR A 50 4.96 -0.35 -9.38
N GLU A 51 5.79 -1.21 -9.97
CA GLU A 51 5.55 -1.80 -11.30
C GLU A 51 4.32 -2.73 -11.35
N ALA A 52 3.87 -3.25 -10.21
CA ALA A 52 2.68 -4.07 -10.12
C ALA A 52 1.39 -3.23 -10.08
N ILE A 53 1.50 -1.91 -9.91
CA ILE A 53 0.35 -1.01 -9.82
C ILE A 53 -0.17 -0.72 -11.23
N ASP A 54 -1.17 -1.49 -11.62
CA ASP A 54 -1.91 -1.30 -12.86
C ASP A 54 -3.40 -1.06 -12.62
N ARG A 55 -4.14 -0.82 -13.71
CA ARG A 55 -5.59 -0.60 -13.64
C ARG A 55 -6.33 -1.79 -13.03
N THR A 56 -5.90 -3.01 -13.31
CA THR A 56 -6.53 -4.25 -12.82
C THR A 56 -6.43 -4.31 -11.30
N LEU A 57 -5.23 -4.04 -10.76
CA LEU A 57 -5.00 -3.97 -9.32
C LEU A 57 -5.89 -2.92 -8.66
N ILE A 58 -5.92 -1.71 -9.23
CA ILE A 58 -6.73 -0.59 -8.69
C ILE A 58 -8.23 -0.93 -8.70
N GLU A 59 -8.72 -1.57 -9.77
CA GLU A 59 -10.11 -2.00 -9.87
C GLU A 59 -10.43 -3.11 -8.86
N GLY A 60 -9.50 -4.03 -8.60
CA GLY A 60 -9.64 -5.07 -7.57
C GLY A 60 -9.77 -4.46 -6.16
N ILE A 61 -8.85 -3.57 -5.78
CA ILE A 61 -8.86 -2.91 -4.47
C ILE A 61 -10.18 -2.17 -4.20
N ARG A 62 -10.75 -1.51 -5.23
CA ARG A 62 -12.03 -0.80 -5.11
C ARG A 62 -13.23 -1.73 -4.92
N GLN A 63 -13.15 -2.96 -5.42
CA GLN A 63 -14.20 -3.97 -5.26
C GLN A 63 -14.12 -4.65 -3.89
N SER A 64 -12.92 -4.92 -3.39
CA SER A 64 -12.70 -5.56 -2.07
C SER A 64 -13.22 -4.73 -0.89
N GLY A 65 -13.42 -3.42 -1.05
CA GLY A 65 -13.96 -2.54 0.01
C GLY A 65 -15.45 -2.22 -0.04
N ASN A 66 -16.25 -2.89 -0.88
CA ASN A 66 -17.73 -2.78 -0.89
C ASN A 66 -18.39 -3.89 -0.08
#